data_AF-A0A9P4XT50-F1
#
_entry.id   AF-A0A9P4XT50-F1
#
_cell.length_a   1.000
_cell.length_b   1.000
_cell.length_c   1.000
_cell.angle_alpha   90.00
_cell.angle_beta   90.00
_cell.angle_gamma   90.00
#
_symmetry.space_group_name_H-M   'P 1'
#
loop_
_entity.id
_entity.type
_entity.pdbx_description
1 polymer ?
#
loop_
_entity_poly.entity_id
_entity_poly.type
_entity_poly.pdbx_seq_one_letter_code
_entity_poly.pdbx_strand_id
1 'polypeptide(L)'
;MPSIYYHYLPPDEAKKPTIMDFISSAASIAQLLELCLKAGRAAKEIHDSFHNAPAEVQRVYDKLDLMKSRLESIRAFGDELTSARMDFLFPVPEREVIMGSLKCNIEALDSLKSLHSTHRTRRRIHWAAVDKGRAAIIIEDVTAAEIALDTSLSLLSASLSTLQLGQKIETSLVEQAHDKIEASISANRAARDAITSKIEDGVALVHSCQQAQTDGLIQLVDKLAPSSATTKAS
;
A
#
# COMPACT_ATOMS: atom_id res chain seq x y z
N MET A 1 -41.95 21.99 17.06
CA MET A 1 -40.86 21.00 16.90
C MET A 1 -41.40 19.82 16.11
N PRO A 2 -40.97 19.61 14.86
CA PRO A 2 -41.46 18.49 14.06
C PRO A 2 -40.68 17.22 14.40
N SER A 3 -41.42 16.18 14.74
CA SER A 3 -40.95 14.81 14.96
C SER A 3 -40.59 14.19 13.61
N ILE A 4 -39.31 13.89 13.39
CA ILE A 4 -38.83 13.21 12.19
C ILE A 4 -38.95 11.71 12.43
N TYR A 5 -40.00 11.10 11.85
CA TYR A 5 -40.12 9.65 11.75
C TYR A 5 -39.03 9.12 10.81
N TYR A 6 -38.13 8.30 11.34
CA TYR A 6 -37.26 7.45 10.53
C TYR A 6 -38.13 6.38 9.87
N HIS A 7 -38.38 6.53 8.57
CA HIS A 7 -38.85 5.42 7.74
C HIS A 7 -37.70 4.42 7.61
N TYR A 8 -37.78 3.34 8.39
CA TYR A 8 -37.02 2.12 8.18
C TYR A 8 -37.51 1.49 6.86
N LEU A 9 -36.70 1.57 5.80
CA LEU A 9 -36.89 0.72 4.62
C LEU A 9 -36.48 -0.72 4.97
N PRO A 10 -37.27 -1.74 4.59
CA PRO A 10 -36.96 -3.14 4.86
C PRO A 10 -35.73 -3.62 4.06
N PRO A 11 -34.96 -4.59 4.59
CA PRO A 11 -33.76 -5.11 3.95
C PRO A 11 -34.14 -6.25 3.01
N ASP A 12 -34.69 -5.94 1.83
CA ASP A 12 -34.96 -6.99 0.84
C ASP A 12 -34.83 -6.50 -0.60
N GLU A 13 -33.73 -5.81 -0.90
CA GLU A 13 -33.15 -5.75 -2.25
C GLU A 13 -31.61 -5.67 -2.13
N ALA A 14 -31.02 -6.60 -1.38
CA ALA A 14 -29.59 -6.86 -1.52
C ALA A 14 -29.37 -7.43 -2.93
N LYS A 15 -29.15 -6.53 -3.88
CA LYS A 15 -28.66 -6.81 -5.23
C LYS A 15 -27.56 -7.87 -5.07
N LYS A 16 -27.81 -9.09 -5.56
CA LYS A 16 -26.78 -10.14 -5.58
C LYS A 16 -25.54 -9.51 -6.22
N PRO A 17 -24.37 -9.54 -5.55
CA PRO A 17 -23.16 -9.04 -6.16
C PRO A 17 -22.96 -9.82 -7.45
N THR A 18 -23.10 -9.12 -8.57
CA THR A 18 -22.76 -9.62 -9.89
C THR A 18 -21.28 -9.95 -9.90
N ILE A 19 -20.85 -10.90 -10.75
CA ILE A 19 -19.43 -11.30 -10.87
C ILE A 19 -18.52 -10.08 -11.17
N MET A 20 -19.09 -9.01 -11.70
CA MET A 20 -18.44 -7.71 -11.94
C MET A 20 -18.10 -6.94 -10.66
N ASP A 21 -18.80 -7.20 -9.56
CA ASP A 21 -18.61 -6.56 -8.24
C ASP A 21 -17.42 -7.14 -7.46
N PHE A 22 -16.76 -8.18 -8.00
CA PHE A 22 -15.63 -8.86 -7.37
C PHE A 22 -14.39 -8.91 -8.27
N ILE A 23 -14.20 -7.91 -9.14
CA ILE A 23 -12.88 -7.71 -9.73
C ILE A 23 -11.99 -7.13 -8.63
N SER A 24 -11.01 -7.92 -8.17
CA SER A 24 -10.03 -7.44 -7.19
C SER A 24 -9.32 -6.19 -7.74
N SER A 25 -8.92 -5.27 -6.86
CA SER A 25 -8.13 -4.09 -7.25
C SER A 25 -6.99 -4.43 -8.20
N ALA A 26 -6.26 -5.50 -7.93
CA ALA A 26 -5.16 -5.96 -8.77
C ALA A 26 -5.60 -6.29 -10.21
N ALA A 27 -6.72 -7.02 -10.36
CA ALA A 27 -7.26 -7.34 -11.67
C ALA A 27 -7.80 -6.09 -12.39
N SER A 28 -8.45 -5.17 -11.68
CA SER A 28 -8.90 -3.89 -12.25
C SER A 28 -7.73 -3.03 -12.72
N ILE A 29 -6.65 -2.91 -11.93
CA ILE A 29 -5.47 -2.12 -12.32
C ILE A 29 -4.82 -2.70 -13.58
N ALA A 30 -4.74 -4.03 -13.70
CA ALA A 30 -4.23 -4.67 -14.91
C ALA A 30 -5.09 -4.34 -16.14
N GLN A 31 -6.42 -4.36 -16.01
CA GLN A 31 -7.34 -3.98 -17.09
C GLN A 31 -7.19 -2.50 -17.46
N LEU A 32 -7.08 -1.61 -16.47
CA LEU A 32 -6.87 -0.17 -16.70
C LEU A 32 -5.54 0.09 -17.42
N LEU A 33 -4.46 -0.61 -17.05
CA LEU A 33 -3.18 -0.53 -17.74
C LEU A 33 -3.29 -0.99 -19.20
N GLU A 34 -3.99 -2.09 -19.46
CA GLU A 34 -4.21 -2.57 -20.82
C GLU A 34 -4.97 -1.56 -21.68
N LEU A 35 -6.06 -1.00 -21.15
CA LEU A 35 -6.84 0.04 -21.83
C LEU A 35 -6.01 1.30 -22.08
N CYS A 36 -5.22 1.73 -21.09
CA CYS A 36 -4.34 2.88 -21.20
C CYS A 36 -3.28 2.68 -22.29
N LEU A 37 -2.64 1.51 -22.35
CA LEU A 37 -1.70 1.16 -23.41
C LEU A 37 -2.36 1.10 -24.79
N LYS A 38 -3.59 0.57 -24.88
CA LYS A 38 -4.35 0.53 -26.12
C LYS A 38 -4.67 1.94 -26.61
N ALA A 39 -5.19 2.81 -25.74
CA ALA A 39 -5.48 4.20 -26.06
C ALA A 39 -4.20 4.97 -26.45
N GLY A 40 -3.11 4.79 -25.71
CA GLY A 40 -1.84 5.47 -25.97
C GLY A 40 -1.23 5.08 -27.31
N ARG A 41 -1.31 3.79 -27.69
CA ARG A 41 -0.91 3.34 -29.03
C ARG A 41 -1.78 3.95 -30.12
N ALA A 42 -3.10 4.00 -29.94
CA ALA A 42 -4.00 4.60 -30.90
C ALA A 42 -3.71 6.11 -31.10
N ALA A 43 -3.52 6.85 -30.00
CA ALA A 43 -3.17 8.27 -30.05
C ALA A 43 -1.85 8.50 -30.79
N LYS A 44 -0.82 7.70 -30.49
CA LYS A 44 0.48 7.77 -31.16
C LYS A 44 0.38 7.46 -32.65
N GLU A 45 -0.31 6.38 -33.02
CA GLU A 45 -0.53 6.01 -34.42
C GLU A 45 -1.19 7.14 -35.20
N ILE A 46 -2.21 7.78 -34.62
CA ILE A 46 -2.93 8.90 -35.25
C ILE A 46 -1.98 10.10 -35.41
N HIS A 47 -1.28 10.49 -34.34
CA HIS A 47 -0.31 11.58 -34.39
C HIS A 47 0.75 11.36 -35.49
N ASP A 48 1.28 10.14 -35.58
CA ASP A 48 2.29 9.79 -36.58
C ASP A 48 1.71 9.72 -38.00
N SER A 49 0.42 9.45 -38.15
CA SER A 49 -0.24 9.32 -39.46
C SER A 49 -0.62 10.66 -40.11
N PHE A 50 -0.80 11.72 -39.32
CA PHE A 50 -1.12 13.05 -39.85
C PHE A 50 0.11 13.96 -39.94
N HIS A 51 0.21 14.75 -41.01
CA HIS A 51 1.10 15.89 -41.07
C HIS A 51 0.38 17.10 -40.45
N ASN A 52 1.01 17.75 -39.48
CA ASN A 52 0.39 18.76 -38.60
C ASN A 52 -0.85 18.20 -37.88
N ALA A 53 -0.66 17.11 -37.12
CA ALA A 53 -1.71 16.53 -36.30
C ALA A 53 -2.28 17.56 -35.30
N PRO A 54 -3.57 17.46 -34.93
CA PRO A 54 -4.16 18.30 -33.90
C PRO A 54 -3.40 18.19 -32.59
N ALA A 55 -3.18 19.33 -31.91
CA ALA A 55 -2.45 19.38 -30.65
C ALA A 55 -3.16 18.57 -29.54
N GLU A 56 -4.48 18.46 -29.64
CA GLU A 56 -5.36 17.65 -28.78
C GLU A 56 -4.91 16.19 -28.74
N VAL A 57 -4.51 15.62 -29.88
CA VAL A 57 -4.07 14.22 -29.96
C VAL A 57 -2.77 14.02 -29.19
N GLN A 58 -1.84 14.97 -29.30
CA GLN A 58 -0.59 14.94 -28.55
C GLN A 58 -0.85 15.07 -27.04
N ARG A 59 -1.73 15.98 -26.62
CA ARG A 59 -2.09 16.14 -25.20
C ARG A 59 -2.73 14.87 -24.64
N VAL A 60 -3.63 14.22 -25.40
CA VAL A 60 -4.21 12.93 -25.02
C VAL A 60 -3.12 11.87 -24.88
N TYR A 61 -2.17 11.78 -25.81
CA TYR A 61 -1.04 10.85 -25.70
C TYR A 61 -0.21 11.10 -24.42
N ASP A 62 0.18 12.35 -24.15
CA ASP A 62 0.98 12.70 -22.98
C ASP A 62 0.25 12.37 -21.67
N LYS A 63 -1.06 12.66 -21.61
CA LYS A 63 -1.91 12.33 -20.45
C LYS A 63 -2.06 10.82 -20.25
N LEU A 64 -2.16 10.05 -21.33
CA LEU A 64 -2.21 8.58 -21.25
C LEU A 64 -0.88 8.00 -20.78
N ASP A 65 0.26 8.53 -21.21
CA ASP A 65 1.57 8.09 -20.71
C ASP A 65 1.72 8.40 -19.21
N LEU A 66 1.27 9.58 -18.77
CA LEU A 66 1.21 9.93 -17.35
C LEU A 66 0.27 8.99 -16.56
N MET A 67 -0.92 8.69 -17.08
CA MET A 67 -1.86 7.75 -16.45
C MET A 67 -1.23 6.36 -16.30
N LYS A 68 -0.54 5.87 -17.34
CA LYS A 68 0.19 4.60 -17.28
C LYS A 68 1.19 4.60 -16.14
N SER A 69 2.04 5.63 -16.04
CA SER A 69 3.04 5.75 -14.96
C SER A 69 2.38 5.74 -13.57
N ARG A 70 1.23 6.40 -13.41
CA ARG A 70 0.48 6.42 -12.14
C ARG A 70 -0.13 5.05 -11.81
N LEU A 71 -0.73 4.38 -12.79
CA LEU A 71 -1.26 3.02 -12.61
C LEU A 71 -0.16 1.99 -12.29
N GLU A 72 1.01 2.11 -12.91
CA GLU A 72 2.19 1.29 -12.58
C GLU A 72 2.66 1.54 -11.14
N SER A 73 2.64 2.81 -10.70
CA SER A 73 2.98 3.15 -9.30
C SER A 73 1.98 2.53 -8.32
N ILE A 74 0.67 2.63 -8.59
CA ILE A 74 -0.38 2.02 -7.76
C ILE A 74 -0.25 0.49 -7.76
N ARG A 75 0.08 -0.12 -8.90
CA ARG A 75 0.34 -1.56 -8.98
C ARG A 75 1.51 -1.98 -8.10
N ALA A 76 2.62 -1.25 -8.14
CA ALA A 76 3.77 -1.52 -7.30
C ALA A 76 3.42 -1.47 -5.81
N PHE A 77 2.62 -0.48 -5.39
CA PHE A 77 2.05 -0.45 -4.04
C PHE A 77 1.14 -1.66 -3.75
N GLY A 78 0.34 -2.07 -4.73
CA GLY A 78 -0.55 -3.22 -4.61
C GLY A 78 0.15 -4.56 -4.48
N ASP A 79 1.32 -4.72 -5.09
CA ASP A 79 2.14 -5.93 -4.94
C ASP A 79 2.75 -6.04 -3.53
N GLU A 80 2.95 -4.91 -2.83
CA GLU A 80 3.42 -4.84 -1.44
C GLU A 80 2.28 -4.97 -0.40
N LEU A 81 1.05 -4.68 -0.80
CA LEU A 81 -0.12 -4.66 0.08
C LEU A 81 -0.97 -5.94 -0.05
N THR A 82 -1.70 -6.30 1.00
CA THR A 82 -2.72 -7.36 0.88
C THR A 82 -3.88 -6.88 0.00
N SER A 83 -4.47 -7.79 -0.79
CA SER A 83 -5.58 -7.44 -1.72
C SER A 83 -6.73 -6.69 -1.03
N ALA A 84 -7.06 -7.03 0.22
CA ALA A 84 -8.13 -6.38 0.98
C ALA A 84 -7.83 -4.91 1.32
N ARG A 85 -6.55 -4.55 1.51
CA ARG A 85 -6.13 -3.16 1.76
C ARG A 85 -6.17 -2.34 0.47
N MET A 86 -5.87 -2.94 -0.67
CA MET A 86 -5.95 -2.26 -1.97
C MET A 86 -7.38 -1.89 -2.35
N ASP A 87 -8.37 -2.75 -2.08
CA ASP A 87 -9.77 -2.45 -2.38
C ASP A 87 -10.34 -1.29 -1.56
N PHE A 88 -9.79 -1.03 -0.38
CA PHE A 88 -10.13 0.16 0.41
C PHE A 88 -9.50 1.44 -0.15
N LEU A 89 -8.26 1.35 -0.66
CA LEU A 89 -7.45 2.49 -1.09
C LEU A 89 -7.68 2.87 -2.55
N PHE A 90 -8.23 1.96 -3.35
CA PHE A 90 -8.60 2.18 -4.74
C PHE A 90 -9.99 1.60 -5.02
N PRO A 91 -11.05 2.24 -4.50
CA PRO A 91 -12.39 1.68 -4.45
C PRO A 91 -13.03 1.56 -5.84
N VAL A 92 -13.92 0.58 -5.99
CA VAL A 92 -14.60 0.24 -7.26
C VAL A 92 -15.12 1.47 -8.04
N PRO A 93 -15.81 2.46 -7.43
CA PRO A 93 -16.35 3.59 -8.16
C PRO A 93 -15.28 4.43 -8.87
N GLU A 94 -14.10 4.60 -8.24
CA GLU A 94 -12.97 5.31 -8.87
C GLU A 94 -12.47 4.54 -10.09
N ARG A 95 -12.38 3.21 -9.97
CA ARG A 95 -11.93 2.33 -11.07
C ARG A 95 -12.91 2.40 -12.24
N GLU A 96 -14.21 2.47 -11.97
CA GLU A 96 -15.24 2.59 -13.00
C GLU A 96 -15.17 3.93 -13.73
N VAL A 97 -14.95 5.04 -13.02
CA VAL A 97 -14.78 6.38 -13.62
C VAL A 97 -13.57 6.40 -14.56
N ILE A 98 -12.44 5.83 -14.12
CA ILE A 98 -11.22 5.77 -14.94
C ILE A 98 -11.44 4.86 -16.15
N MET A 99 -12.10 3.71 -15.96
CA MET A 99 -12.41 2.79 -17.04
C MET A 99 -13.34 3.43 -18.08
N GLY A 100 -14.37 4.15 -17.64
CA GLY A 100 -15.27 4.91 -18.52
C GLY A 100 -14.50 5.96 -19.32
N SER A 101 -13.64 6.73 -18.66
CA SER A 101 -12.82 7.77 -19.30
C SER A 101 -11.89 7.18 -20.37
N LEU A 102 -11.23 6.04 -20.09
CA LEU A 102 -10.38 5.35 -21.05
C LEU A 102 -11.17 4.81 -22.25
N LYS A 103 -12.37 4.27 -22.02
CA LYS A 103 -13.25 3.80 -23.11
C LYS A 103 -13.68 4.96 -24.02
N CYS A 104 -14.12 6.07 -23.46
CA CYS A 104 -14.47 7.27 -24.23
C CYS A 104 -13.28 7.79 -25.06
N ASN A 105 -12.06 7.74 -24.51
CA ASN A 105 -10.86 8.11 -25.25
C ASN A 105 -10.59 7.16 -26.43
N ILE A 106 -10.74 5.85 -26.24
CA ILE A 106 -10.58 4.88 -27.33
C ILE A 106 -11.61 5.15 -28.43
N GLU A 107 -12.87 5.41 -28.08
CA GLU A 107 -13.94 5.70 -29.04
C GLU A 107 -13.70 6.99 -29.83
N ALA A 108 -13.24 8.07 -29.16
CA ALA A 108 -12.89 9.32 -29.81
C ALA A 108 -11.68 9.15 -30.76
N LEU A 109 -10.66 8.41 -30.33
CA LEU A 109 -9.48 8.11 -31.15
C LEU A 109 -9.83 7.20 -32.34
N ASP A 110 -10.70 6.20 -32.16
CA ASP A 110 -11.17 5.34 -33.25
C ASP A 110 -11.99 6.13 -34.28
N SER A 111 -12.81 7.09 -33.82
CA SER A 111 -13.53 8.03 -34.68
C SER A 111 -12.57 8.89 -35.50
N LEU A 112 -11.49 9.37 -34.90
CA LEU A 112 -10.44 10.12 -35.57
C LEU A 112 -9.65 9.25 -36.57
N LYS A 113 -9.36 7.99 -36.22
CA LYS A 113 -8.72 7.02 -37.12
C LYS A 113 -9.60 6.70 -38.33
N SER A 114 -10.92 6.74 -38.19
CA SER A 114 -11.87 6.53 -39.30
C SER A 114 -11.80 7.63 -40.38
N LEU A 115 -11.26 8.81 -40.06
CA LEU A 115 -11.00 9.87 -41.04
C LEU A 115 -9.80 9.56 -41.94
N HIS A 116 -8.88 8.71 -41.46
CA HIS A 116 -7.75 8.26 -42.24
C HIS A 116 -8.11 7.09 -43.16
N SER A 117 -8.95 6.16 -42.71
CA SER A 117 -9.20 4.88 -43.41
C SER A 117 -9.87 5.02 -44.79
N THR A 118 -10.44 6.18 -45.11
CA THR A 118 -10.97 6.53 -46.44
C THR A 118 -9.88 6.72 -47.49
N HIS A 119 -8.63 6.98 -47.09
CA HIS A 119 -7.51 7.17 -48.00
C HIS A 119 -6.50 6.01 -47.90
N ARG A 120 -6.54 5.09 -48.88
CA ARG A 120 -5.62 3.95 -49.08
C ARG A 120 -4.17 4.36 -49.42
N THR A 121 -3.69 5.51 -48.95
CA THR A 121 -2.36 5.99 -49.28
C THR A 121 -1.41 5.74 -48.13
N ARG A 122 -0.30 5.06 -48.41
CA ARG A 122 0.89 4.85 -47.56
C ARG A 122 1.59 6.16 -47.13
N ARG A 123 1.00 7.33 -47.40
CA ARG A 123 1.56 8.66 -47.16
C ARG A 123 0.76 9.35 -46.06
N ARG A 124 1.46 10.07 -45.19
CA ARG A 124 0.86 10.90 -44.14
C ARG A 124 -0.17 11.84 -44.76
N ILE A 125 -1.35 11.92 -44.15
CA ILE A 125 -2.43 12.79 -44.62
C ILE A 125 -2.21 14.18 -44.00
N HIS A 126 -2.32 15.24 -44.78
CA HIS A 126 -2.34 16.59 -44.21
C HIS A 126 -3.66 16.81 -43.50
N TRP A 127 -3.63 17.19 -42.22
CA TRP A 127 -4.86 17.46 -41.46
C TRP A 127 -5.78 18.47 -42.18
N ALA A 128 -5.19 19.46 -42.83
CA ALA A 128 -5.91 20.47 -43.63
C ALA A 128 -6.70 19.90 -44.82
N ALA A 129 -6.43 18.66 -45.24
CA ALA A 129 -7.13 17.98 -46.33
C ALA A 129 -8.34 17.16 -45.86
N VAL A 130 -8.59 17.09 -44.55
CA VAL A 130 -9.74 16.39 -43.96
C VAL A 130 -10.99 17.28 -44.05
N ASP A 131 -12.17 16.66 -44.19
CA ASP A 131 -13.47 17.35 -44.13
C ASP A 131 -13.57 18.19 -42.86
N LYS A 132 -13.67 19.52 -43.01
CA LYS A 132 -13.63 20.47 -41.88
C LYS A 132 -14.79 20.28 -40.90
N GLY A 133 -15.99 19.98 -41.38
CA GLY A 133 -17.16 19.82 -40.52
C GLY A 133 -17.05 18.56 -39.68
N ARG A 134 -16.69 17.45 -40.31
CA ARG A 134 -16.50 16.17 -39.61
C ARG A 134 -15.27 16.19 -38.71
N ALA A 135 -14.18 16.85 -39.13
CA ALA A 135 -12.99 17.02 -38.31
C ALA A 135 -13.28 17.85 -37.04
N ALA A 136 -14.06 18.93 -37.15
CA ALA A 136 -14.39 19.77 -35.99
C ALA A 136 -15.15 18.99 -34.91
N ILE A 137 -16.17 18.21 -35.30
CA ILE A 137 -16.96 17.38 -34.38
C ILE A 137 -16.06 16.37 -33.66
N ILE A 138 -15.21 15.66 -34.42
CA ILE A 138 -14.34 14.63 -33.81
C ILE A 138 -13.29 15.25 -32.89
N ILE A 139 -12.81 16.46 -33.18
CA ILE A 139 -11.89 17.17 -32.29
C ILE A 139 -12.57 17.62 -31.00
N GLU A 140 -13.85 18.00 -31.07
CA GLU A 140 -14.66 18.29 -29.88
C GLU A 140 -14.78 17.03 -29.00
N ASP A 141 -15.07 15.87 -29.60
CA ASP A 141 -15.12 14.58 -28.89
C ASP A 141 -13.77 14.22 -28.25
N VAL A 142 -12.66 14.41 -28.97
CA VAL A 142 -11.29 14.19 -28.44
C VAL A 142 -11.00 15.15 -27.29
N THR A 143 -11.45 16.40 -27.36
CA THR A 143 -11.26 17.38 -26.29
C THR A 143 -12.09 17.03 -25.06
N ALA A 144 -13.34 16.60 -25.22
CA ALA A 144 -14.16 16.11 -24.12
C ALA A 144 -13.53 14.87 -23.46
N ALA A 145 -12.99 13.95 -24.26
CA ALA A 145 -12.27 12.79 -23.78
C ALA A 145 -10.97 13.18 -23.05
N GLU A 146 -10.26 14.21 -23.53
CA GLU A 146 -9.07 14.78 -22.89
C GLU A 146 -9.38 15.32 -21.47
N ILE A 147 -10.54 15.99 -21.30
CA ILE A 147 -11.02 16.50 -20.00
C ILE A 147 -11.37 15.35 -19.05
N ALA A 148 -11.94 14.26 -19.57
CA ALA A 148 -12.21 13.06 -18.76
C ALA A 148 -10.92 12.42 -18.22
N LEU A 149 -9.82 12.48 -19.00
CA LEU A 149 -8.50 12.04 -18.52
C LEU A 149 -7.97 12.93 -17.38
N ASP A 150 -8.22 14.24 -17.39
CA ASP A 150 -7.80 15.13 -16.29
C ASP A 150 -8.47 14.75 -14.97
N THR A 151 -9.76 14.43 -15.03
CA THR A 151 -10.50 13.93 -13.85
C THR A 151 -9.91 12.61 -13.37
N SER A 152 -9.64 11.67 -14.29
CA SER A 152 -9.03 10.38 -13.98
C SER A 152 -7.63 10.51 -13.38
N LEU A 153 -6.80 11.42 -13.90
CA LEU A 153 -5.46 11.71 -13.41
C LEU A 153 -5.49 12.33 -12.00
N SER A 154 -6.48 13.18 -11.74
CA SER A 154 -6.69 13.78 -10.43
C SER A 154 -7.05 12.71 -9.39
N LEU A 155 -7.96 11.79 -9.75
CA LEU A 155 -8.31 10.64 -8.92
C LEU A 155 -7.09 9.76 -8.64
N LEU A 156 -6.37 9.32 -9.68
CA LEU A 156 -5.16 8.51 -9.53
C LEU A 156 -4.09 9.18 -8.65
N SER A 157 -3.93 10.49 -8.77
CA SER A 157 -2.99 11.25 -7.94
C SER A 157 -3.43 11.32 -6.48
N ALA A 158 -4.72 11.45 -6.22
CA ALA A 158 -5.28 11.40 -4.87
C ALA A 158 -5.15 10.02 -4.23
N SER A 159 -5.45 8.95 -4.98
CA SER A 159 -5.28 7.56 -4.50
C SER A 159 -3.81 7.28 -4.20
N LEU A 160 -2.88 7.68 -5.07
CA LEU A 160 -1.44 7.52 -4.85
C LEU A 160 -0.94 8.29 -3.62
N SER A 161 -1.43 9.52 -3.42
CA SER A 161 -1.08 10.33 -2.23
C SER A 161 -1.58 9.67 -0.94
N THR A 162 -2.79 9.11 -0.98
CA THR A 162 -3.37 8.36 0.14
C THR A 162 -2.57 7.10 0.45
N LEU A 163 -2.15 6.34 -0.58
CA LEU A 163 -1.29 5.17 -0.43
C LEU A 163 0.04 5.52 0.23
N GLN A 164 0.70 6.57 -0.26
CA GLN A 164 1.98 7.04 0.30
C GLN A 164 1.84 7.52 1.75
N LEU A 165 0.75 8.19 2.08
CA LEU A 165 0.47 8.62 3.45
C LEU A 165 0.22 7.41 4.37
N GLY A 166 -0.56 6.44 3.92
CA GLY A 166 -0.83 5.20 4.65
C GLY A 166 0.46 4.45 4.99
N GLN A 167 1.37 4.30 4.03
CA GLN A 167 2.67 3.66 4.24
C GLN A 167 3.54 4.41 5.26
N LYS A 168 3.55 5.75 5.22
CA LYS A 168 4.29 6.59 6.19
C LYS A 168 3.75 6.44 7.62
N ILE A 169 2.43 6.34 7.76
CA ILE A 169 1.80 6.14 9.06
C ILE A 169 2.14 4.75 9.60
N GLU A 170 2.04 3.70 8.76
CA GLU A 170 2.35 2.33 9.18
C GLU A 170 3.80 2.18 9.62
N THR A 171 4.74 2.72 8.85
CA THR A 171 6.17 2.72 9.21
C THR A 171 6.45 3.47 10.51
N SER A 172 5.86 4.66 10.72
CA SER A 172 6.00 5.41 11.98
C SER A 172 5.42 4.66 13.19
N LEU A 173 4.28 3.96 13.03
CA LEU A 173 3.68 3.19 14.11
C LEU A 173 4.52 1.97 14.48
N VAL A 174 5.12 1.31 13.49
CA VAL A 174 6.05 0.19 13.71
C VAL A 174 7.30 0.66 14.43
N GLU A 175 7.88 1.80 14.04
CA GLU A 175 9.05 2.39 14.70
C GLU A 175 8.72 2.75 16.17
N GLN A 176 7.60 3.42 16.42
CA GLN A 176 7.16 3.73 17.78
C GLN A 176 6.91 2.47 18.63
N ALA A 177 6.34 1.42 18.03
CA ALA A 177 6.14 0.15 18.70
C ALA A 177 7.49 -0.54 19.01
N HIS A 178 8.46 -0.45 18.11
CA HIS A 178 9.80 -0.97 18.29
C HIS A 178 10.50 -0.31 19.48
N ASP A 179 10.52 1.02 19.52
CA ASP A 179 11.11 1.79 20.63
C ASP A 179 10.49 1.43 21.98
N LYS A 180 9.17 1.28 22.02
CA LYS A 180 8.44 0.90 23.23
C LYS A 180 8.77 -0.52 23.69
N ILE A 181 8.92 -1.45 22.75
CA ILE A 181 9.36 -2.82 23.04
C ILE A 181 10.79 -2.82 23.56
N GLU A 182 11.69 -2.07 22.93
CA GLU A 182 13.10 -2.01 23.33
C GLU A 182 13.27 -1.38 24.73
N ALA A 183 12.52 -0.31 25.03
CA ALA A 183 12.46 0.26 26.37
C ALA A 183 11.96 -0.76 27.41
N SER A 184 10.92 -1.53 27.06
CA SER A 184 10.36 -2.57 27.94
C SER A 184 11.35 -3.72 28.17
N ILE A 185 12.08 -4.15 27.13
CA ILE A 185 13.12 -5.17 27.23
C ILE A 185 14.25 -4.69 28.13
N SER A 186 14.69 -3.44 27.98
CA SER A 186 15.76 -2.85 28.78
C SER A 186 15.37 -2.74 30.25
N ALA A 187 14.15 -2.30 30.54
CA ALA A 187 13.62 -2.27 31.90
C ALA A 187 13.54 -3.67 32.52
N ASN A 188 13.08 -4.67 31.76
CA ASN A 188 13.02 -6.06 32.23
C ASN A 188 14.42 -6.65 32.48
N ARG A 189 15.41 -6.33 31.64
CA ARG A 189 16.81 -6.75 31.86
C ARG A 189 17.34 -6.17 33.17
N ALA A 190 17.17 -4.86 33.39
CA ALA A 190 17.60 -4.21 34.63
C ALA A 190 16.92 -4.81 35.87
N ALA A 191 15.61 -5.09 35.79
CA ALA A 191 14.88 -5.75 36.87
C ALA A 191 15.40 -7.17 37.14
N ARG A 192 15.69 -7.94 36.08
CA ARG A 192 16.28 -9.28 36.19
C ARG A 192 17.66 -9.25 36.84
N ASP A 193 18.51 -8.31 36.44
CA ASP A 193 19.87 -8.18 36.97
C ASP A 193 19.82 -7.79 38.47
N ALA A 194 18.90 -6.91 38.86
CA ALA A 194 18.65 -6.58 40.27
C ALA A 194 18.15 -7.78 41.09
N ILE A 195 17.27 -8.62 40.52
CA ILE A 195 16.82 -9.87 41.17
C ILE A 195 17.99 -10.85 41.31
N THR A 196 18.81 -10.99 40.27
CA THR A 196 19.96 -11.90 40.25
C THR A 196 20.96 -11.52 41.35
N SER A 197 21.30 -10.22 41.46
CA SER A 197 22.16 -9.72 42.54
C SER A 197 21.60 -10.01 43.93
N LYS A 198 20.29 -9.84 44.16
CA LYS A 198 19.66 -10.18 45.45
C LYS A 198 19.70 -11.68 45.76
N ILE A 199 19.58 -12.53 44.74
CA ILE A 199 19.70 -13.98 44.90
C ILE A 199 21.15 -14.34 45.27
N GLU A 200 22.14 -13.76 44.60
CA GLU A 200 23.56 -13.96 44.89
C GLU A 200 23.90 -13.54 46.34
N ASP A 201 23.41 -12.37 46.79
CA ASP A 201 23.56 -11.92 48.18
C ASP A 201 22.91 -12.89 49.17
N GLY A 202 21.71 -13.37 48.87
CA GLY A 202 20.99 -14.36 49.69
C GLY A 202 21.73 -15.69 49.79
N VAL A 203 22.28 -16.19 48.68
CA VAL A 203 23.08 -17.41 48.63
C VAL A 203 24.36 -17.25 49.45
N ALA A 204 25.04 -16.11 49.36
CA ALA A 204 26.24 -15.82 50.15
C ALA A 204 25.95 -15.82 51.66
N LEU A 205 24.83 -15.22 52.08
CA LEU A 205 24.39 -15.22 53.49
C LEU A 205 24.11 -16.64 54.00
N VAL A 206 23.39 -17.46 53.22
CA VAL A 206 23.11 -18.86 53.57
C VAL A 206 24.40 -19.65 53.73
N HIS A 207 25.32 -19.51 52.78
CA HIS A 207 26.63 -20.19 52.83
C HIS A 207 27.43 -19.78 54.07
N SER A 208 27.47 -18.49 54.39
CA SER A 208 28.14 -17.96 55.60
C SER A 208 27.54 -18.55 56.89
N CYS A 209 26.20 -18.59 56.99
CA CYS A 209 25.50 -19.16 58.14
C CYS A 209 25.80 -20.67 58.28
N GLN A 210 25.79 -21.41 57.18
CA GLN A 210 26.10 -22.83 57.16
C GLN A 210 27.56 -23.12 57.54
N GLN A 211 28.50 -22.29 57.08
CA GLN A 211 29.91 -22.38 57.49
C GLN A 211 30.06 -22.15 59.00
N ALA A 212 29.45 -21.09 59.53
CA ALA A 212 29.51 -20.78 60.96
C ALA A 212 28.91 -21.91 61.84
N GLN A 213 27.81 -22.54 61.39
CA GLN A 213 27.24 -23.71 62.05
C GLN A 213 28.21 -24.91 62.03
N THR A 214 28.85 -25.16 60.89
CA THR A 214 29.81 -26.25 60.72
C THR A 214 31.02 -26.05 61.62
N ASP A 215 31.57 -24.84 61.65
CA ASP A 215 32.71 -24.48 62.52
C ASP A 215 32.34 -24.63 64.00
N GLY A 216 31.13 -24.21 64.39
CA GLY A 216 30.62 -24.38 65.75
C GLY A 216 30.49 -25.85 66.17
N LEU A 217 30.04 -26.72 65.27
CA LEU A 217 29.99 -28.17 65.50
C LEU A 217 31.39 -28.78 65.64
N ILE A 218 32.35 -28.38 64.80
CA ILE A 218 33.75 -28.83 64.90
C ILE A 218 34.33 -28.47 66.27
N GLN A 219 34.16 -27.23 66.73
CA GLN A 219 34.64 -26.79 68.04
C GLN A 219 34.00 -27.57 69.21
N LEU A 220 32.73 -27.94 69.09
CA LEU A 220 32.05 -28.77 70.09
C LEU A 220 32.62 -30.19 70.11
N VAL A 221 32.87 -30.78 68.94
CA VAL A 221 33.51 -32.10 68.81
C VAL A 221 34.92 -32.07 69.41
N ASP A 222 35.72 -31.05 69.12
CA ASP A 222 37.07 -30.90 69.66
C ASP A 222 37.09 -30.77 71.19
N LYS A 223 36.12 -30.06 71.78
CA LYS A 223 35.96 -29.95 73.24
C LYS A 223 35.55 -31.27 73.90
N LEU A 224 34.80 -32.10 73.19
CA LEU A 224 34.32 -33.40 73.67
C LEU A 224 35.32 -34.53 73.42
N ALA A 225 36.31 -34.32 72.54
CA ALA A 225 37.39 -35.26 72.32
C ALA A 225 38.29 -35.33 73.58
N PRO A 226 38.44 -36.52 74.21
CA PRO A 226 39.25 -36.64 75.41
C PRO A 226 40.72 -36.35 75.09
N SER A 227 41.34 -35.51 75.92
CA SER A 227 42.79 -35.23 75.91
C SER A 227 43.57 -36.53 76.10
N SER A 228 43.86 -37.20 74.99
CA SER A 228 44.77 -38.35 74.93
C SER A 228 46.20 -37.82 74.74
N ALA A 229 46.67 -37.05 75.73
CA ALA A 229 48.07 -36.66 75.84
C ALA A 229 48.70 -37.32 77.07
N THR A 230 49.27 -38.51 76.79
CA THR A 230 50.60 -38.96 77.23
C THR A 230 50.95 -38.89 78.71
N THR A 231 50.89 -40.08 79.33
CA THR A 231 52.07 -40.83 79.79
C THR A 231 53.24 -40.01 80.31
N LYS A 232 53.43 -40.00 81.63
CA LYS A 232 54.76 -40.18 82.25
C LYS A 232 54.57 -40.87 83.60
N ALA A 233 54.88 -42.17 83.61
CA ALA A 233 55.14 -42.93 84.83
C ALA A 233 56.65 -42.85 85.10
N SER A 234 57.03 -42.33 86.27
CA SER A 234 58.27 -42.62 86.98
C SER A 234 57.95 -42.61 88.47
#